data_AF-I1CXW0-F1
#
_entry.id   AF-I1CXW0-F1
#
_cell.length_a   1.000
_cell.length_b   1.000
_cell.length_c   1.000
_cell.angle_alpha   90.00
_cell.angle_beta   90.00
_cell.angle_gamma   90.00
#
_symmetry.space_group_name_H-M   'P 1'
#
loop_
_entity.id
_entity.type
_entity.pdbx_description
1 polymer ?
#
loop_
_entity_poly.entity_id
_entity_poly.type
_entity_poly.pdbx_seq_one_letter_code
_entity_poly.pdbx_strand_id
1 'polypeptide(L)'
;MEGGGARSCRWQETFESGGNGFTFGLSVRDAQGIDTVKDIGNGLKQDEVNQRPTVSTQDPMSGDCTLALKLSDSSRVDVTVLGEGGCEIAEVIAGMVEPRLPELP
;
A
#
# COMPACT_ATOMS: atom_id res chain seq x y z
N MET A 1 -8.03 -3.21 14.86
CA MET A 1 -7.55 -1.90 15.36
C MET A 1 -8.00 -0.84 14.37
N GLU A 2 -8.78 0.12 14.85
CA GLU A 2 -9.32 1.22 14.04
C GLU A 2 -8.19 2.19 13.69
N GLY A 3 -7.61 2.00 12.50
CA GLY A 3 -6.49 2.80 12.00
C GLY A 3 -6.99 4.09 11.38
N GLY A 4 -7.10 5.18 12.16
CA GLY A 4 -7.24 6.54 11.64
C GLY A 4 -8.30 6.72 10.54
N GLY A 5 -9.50 6.18 10.73
CA GLY A 5 -10.62 6.27 9.79
C GLY A 5 -10.52 5.39 8.53
N ALA A 6 -9.52 4.51 8.44
CA ALA A 6 -9.37 3.56 7.35
C ALA A 6 -9.95 2.18 7.71
N ARG A 7 -10.55 1.51 6.72
CA ARG A 7 -10.95 0.10 6.83
C ARG A 7 -9.79 -0.76 6.37
N SER A 8 -9.16 -1.48 7.30
CA SER A 8 -7.92 -2.21 7.03
C SER A 8 -8.05 -3.72 7.20
N CYS A 9 -7.46 -4.44 6.23
CA CYS A 9 -7.20 -5.87 6.29
C CYS A 9 -5.69 -6.07 6.46
N ARG A 10 -5.28 -6.95 7.37
CA ARG A 10 -3.88 -7.33 7.54
C ARG A 10 -3.74 -8.82 7.27
N TRP A 11 -2.73 -9.15 6.49
CA TRP A 11 -2.30 -10.52 6.26
C TRP A 11 -0.91 -10.70 6.86
N GLN A 12 -0.72 -11.77 7.60
CA GLN A 12 0.56 -12.12 8.20
C GLN A 12 0.75 -13.62 8.09
N GLU A 13 1.77 -14.03 7.35
CA GLU A 13 2.21 -15.41 7.26
C GLU A 13 3.46 -15.57 8.12
N THR A 14 3.40 -16.44 9.12
CA THR A 14 4.54 -16.83 9.95
C THR A 14 5.00 -18.21 9.54
N PHE A 15 6.26 -18.37 9.13
CA PHE A 15 6.82 -19.68 8.79
C PHE A 15 7.37 -20.37 10.05
N GLU A 16 6.95 -21.61 10.32
CA GLU A 16 7.34 -22.37 11.52
C GLU A 16 8.85 -22.68 11.61
N SER A 17 9.58 -22.58 10.50
CA SER A 17 10.99 -22.99 10.40
C SER A 17 11.91 -21.83 10.05
N GLY A 18 11.96 -20.81 10.92
CA GLY A 18 13.04 -19.80 10.95
C GLY A 18 13.16 -18.86 9.74
N GLY A 19 12.16 -18.82 8.85
CA GLY A 19 12.07 -17.84 7.77
C GLY A 19 11.54 -16.49 8.28
N ASN A 20 11.99 -15.39 7.67
CA ASN A 20 11.39 -14.09 7.90
C ASN A 20 9.92 -14.14 7.45
N GLY A 21 8.99 -14.02 8.40
CA GLY A 21 7.55 -13.98 8.11
C GLY A 21 7.22 -12.80 7.19
N PHE A 22 6.14 -12.93 6.42
CA PHE A 22 5.69 -11.90 5.49
C PHE A 22 4.43 -11.22 6.01
N THR A 23 4.46 -9.90 6.11
CA THR A 23 3.30 -9.11 6.56
C THR A 23 2.97 -8.02 5.56
N PHE A 24 1.73 -8.00 5.10
CA PHE A 24 1.19 -6.89 4.33
C PHE A 24 -0.19 -6.49 4.84
N GLY A 25 -0.59 -5.26 4.52
CA GLY A 25 -1.90 -4.73 4.84
C GLY A 25 -2.48 -3.99 3.66
N LEU A 26 -3.82 -4.03 3.57
CA LEU A 26 -4.60 -3.21 2.65
C LEU A 26 -5.48 -2.30 3.51
N SER A 27 -5.41 -1.00 3.29
CA SER A 27 -6.21 -0.02 4.03
C SER A 27 -6.98 0.86 3.06
N VAL A 28 -8.31 0.75 3.08
CA VAL A 28 -9.19 1.61 2.29
C VAL A 28 -9.42 2.90 3.05
N ARG A 29 -9.16 4.03 2.38
CA ARG A 29 -9.43 5.38 2.89
C ARG A 29 -10.45 6.05 2.00
N ASP A 30 -11.64 6.24 2.54
CA ASP A 30 -12.76 6.81 1.79
C ASP A 30 -12.69 8.35 1.64
N ALA A 31 -11.90 9.03 2.48
CA ALA A 31 -11.83 10.50 2.56
C ALA A 31 -10.42 11.07 2.38
N GLN A 32 -9.48 10.28 1.85
CA GLN A 32 -8.11 10.70 1.55
C GLN A 32 -7.71 10.24 0.15
N GLY A 33 -7.46 11.18 -0.76
CA GLY A 33 -6.89 10.92 -2.09
C GLY A 33 -5.38 10.68 -2.04
N ILE A 34 -4.79 10.27 -3.16
CA ILE A 34 -3.35 9.95 -3.26
C ILE A 34 -2.44 11.17 -2.99
N ASP A 35 -2.94 12.39 -3.22
CA ASP A 35 -2.21 13.65 -2.97
C ASP A 35 -1.98 13.93 -1.48
N THR A 36 -2.71 13.22 -0.61
CA THR A 36 -2.60 13.35 0.84
C THR A 36 -1.68 12.30 1.46
N VAL A 37 -0.97 11.51 0.63
CA VAL A 37 0.03 10.55 1.10
C VAL A 37 1.19 11.33 1.72
N LYS A 38 1.64 10.86 2.88
CA LYS A 38 2.78 11.43 3.58
C LYS A 38 4.03 10.63 3.25
N ASP A 39 5.11 11.34 2.99
CA ASP A 39 6.43 10.74 2.88
C ASP A 39 6.86 10.16 4.23
N ILE A 40 7.30 8.90 4.21
CA ILE A 40 7.77 8.18 5.40
C ILE A 40 9.30 8.09 5.49
N GLY A 41 10.06 8.63 4.53
CA GLY A 41 11.51 8.78 4.68
C GLY A 41 12.34 8.82 3.40
N ASN A 42 11.78 8.45 2.25
CA ASN A 42 12.50 8.36 0.97
C ASN A 42 11.80 9.10 -0.18
N GLY A 43 10.99 10.11 0.13
CA GLY A 43 10.20 10.84 -0.86
C GLY A 43 8.90 10.14 -1.22
N LEU A 44 8.13 10.84 -2.06
CA LEU A 44 6.95 10.31 -2.74
C LEU A 44 7.32 10.01 -4.19
N LYS A 45 7.11 8.77 -4.63
CA LYS A 45 7.24 8.35 -6.03
C LYS A 45 5.84 8.22 -6.63
N GLN A 46 5.57 8.97 -7.68
CA GLN A 46 4.34 8.83 -8.48
C GLN A 46 4.58 7.80 -9.57
N ASP A 47 3.64 6.88 -9.75
CA ASP A 47 3.71 5.80 -10.73
C ASP A 47 2.29 5.38 -11.16
N GLU A 48 2.16 4.37 -12.01
CA GLU A 48 0.88 3.80 -12.40
C GLU A 48 0.90 2.27 -12.38
N VAL A 49 -0.15 1.68 -11.81
CA VAL A 49 -0.34 0.21 -11.80
C VAL A 49 -1.57 -0.09 -12.63
N ASN A 50 -1.41 -0.79 -13.76
CA ASN A 50 -2.49 -1.07 -14.71
C ASN A 50 -3.31 0.18 -15.09
N GLN A 51 -2.62 1.27 -15.45
CA GLN A 51 -3.22 2.57 -15.81
C GLN A 51 -3.94 3.30 -14.65
N ARG A 52 -3.85 2.78 -13.42
CA ARG A 52 -4.35 3.45 -12.21
C ARG A 52 -3.23 4.27 -11.58
N PRO A 53 -3.44 5.58 -11.32
CA PRO A 53 -2.44 6.41 -10.65
C PRO A 53 -2.12 5.90 -9.25
N THR A 54 -0.84 5.87 -8.91
CA THR A 54 -0.34 5.43 -7.61
C THR A 54 0.73 6.37 -7.06
N VAL A 55 0.87 6.37 -5.74
CA VAL A 55 1.94 7.06 -5.02
C VAL A 55 2.56 6.08 -4.04
N SER A 56 3.87 5.86 -4.14
CA SER A 56 4.62 5.03 -3.20
C SER A 56 5.62 5.84 -2.38
N THR A 57 5.89 5.36 -1.17
CA THR A 57 6.91 5.90 -0.28
C THR A 57 7.49 4.76 0.55
N GLN A 58 8.77 4.88 0.89
CA GLN A 58 9.52 3.85 1.58
C GLN A 58 10.26 4.45 2.78
N ASP A 59 10.29 3.71 3.88
CA ASP A 59 11.17 4.00 5.00
C ASP A 59 12.55 3.35 4.72
N PRO A 60 13.63 4.15 4.61
CA PRO A 60 14.95 3.62 4.30
C PRO A 60 15.63 2.88 5.47
N MET A 61 15.08 2.97 6.70
CA MET A 61 15.64 2.31 7.88
C MET A 61 15.02 0.93 8.11
N SER A 62 13.69 0.80 7.99
CA SER A 62 12.97 -0.46 8.18
C SER A 62 12.72 -1.23 6.87
N GLY A 63 12.81 -0.56 5.72
CA GLY A 63 12.46 -1.10 4.42
C GLY A 63 10.96 -1.08 4.11
N ASP A 64 10.13 -0.66 5.09
CA ASP A 64 8.69 -0.65 4.98
C ASP A 64 8.25 0.24 3.82
N CYS A 65 7.26 -0.23 3.07
CA CYS A 65 6.71 0.52 1.95
C CYS A 65 5.22 0.74 2.11
N THR A 66 4.76 1.92 1.73
CA THR A 66 3.35 2.21 1.51
C THR A 66 3.14 2.63 0.06
N LEU A 67 2.28 1.90 -0.65
CA LEU A 67 1.84 2.22 -2.01
C LEU A 67 0.35 2.52 -1.98
N ALA A 68 -0.02 3.74 -2.32
CA ALA A 68 -1.40 4.20 -2.38
C ALA A 68 -1.93 4.16 -3.81
N LEU A 69 -3.03 3.44 -4.05
CA LEU A 69 -3.74 3.39 -5.32
C LEU A 69 -4.95 4.32 -5.30
N LYS A 70 -5.12 5.13 -6.35
CA LYS A 70 -6.28 6.01 -6.51
C LYS A 70 -7.56 5.19 -6.70
N LEU A 71 -8.61 5.47 -5.93
CA LEU A 71 -9.98 5.00 -6.19
C LEU A 71 -10.86 6.12 -6.76
N SER A 72 -10.68 7.34 -6.26
CA SER A 72 -11.33 8.57 -6.71
C SER A 72 -10.43 9.75 -6.35
N ASP A 73 -10.83 10.99 -6.63
CA ASP A 73 -10.07 12.17 -6.18
C ASP A 73 -10.01 12.31 -4.65
N SER A 74 -10.95 11.69 -3.92
CA SER A 74 -11.03 11.76 -2.46
C SER A 74 -10.84 10.42 -1.75
N SER A 75 -10.60 9.33 -2.49
CA SER A 75 -10.49 7.99 -1.90
C SER A 75 -9.30 7.22 -2.49
N ARG A 76 -8.69 6.36 -1.67
CA ARG A 76 -7.54 5.53 -2.07
C ARG A 76 -7.46 4.21 -1.30
N VAL A 77 -6.69 3.27 -1.82
CA VAL A 77 -6.28 2.05 -1.11
C VAL A 77 -4.79 2.10 -0.84
N ASP A 78 -4.39 2.00 0.42
CA ASP A 78 -2.99 1.89 0.80
C ASP A 78 -2.60 0.41 0.95
N VAL A 79 -1.62 -0.03 0.18
CA VAL A 79 -0.91 -1.29 0.34
C VAL A 79 0.32 -1.01 1.20
N THR A 80 0.38 -1.57 2.39
CA THR A 80 1.55 -1.46 3.28
C THR A 80 2.23 -2.81 3.37
N VAL A 81 3.52 -2.85 3.07
CA VAL A 81 4.36 -4.04 3.22
C VAL A 81 5.46 -3.72 4.21
N LEU A 82 5.69 -4.63 5.16
CA LEU A 82 6.75 -4.47 6.15
C LEU A 82 8.00 -5.25 5.76
N GLY A 83 9.17 -4.64 5.94
CA GLY A 83 10.48 -5.25 5.68
C GLY A 83 11.10 -4.94 4.32
N GLU A 84 12.32 -5.47 4.11
CA GLU A 84 13.13 -5.24 2.92
C GLU A 84 12.43 -5.66 1.61
N GLY A 85 12.63 -4.88 0.54
CA GLY A 85 11.95 -5.10 -0.74
C GLY A 85 10.45 -4.77 -0.72
N GLY A 86 9.97 -4.07 0.31
CA GLY A 86 8.54 -3.82 0.52
C GLY A 86 7.83 -3.18 -0.67
N CYS A 87 8.47 -2.27 -1.41
CA CYS A 87 7.82 -1.59 -2.54
C CYS A 87 7.64 -2.48 -3.78
N GLU A 88 8.60 -3.34 -4.08
CA GLU A 88 8.49 -4.30 -5.18
C GLU A 88 7.33 -5.27 -4.91
N ILE A 89 7.22 -5.73 -3.66
CA ILE A 89 6.12 -6.60 -3.23
C ILE A 89 4.79 -5.84 -3.23
N ALA A 90 4.78 -4.58 -2.77
CA ALA A 90 3.58 -3.75 -2.77
C ALA A 90 3.04 -3.53 -4.18
N GLU A 91 3.92 -3.36 -5.18
CA GLU A 91 3.55 -3.22 -6.60
C GLU A 91 2.91 -4.51 -7.15
N VAL A 92 3.46 -5.68 -6.81
CA VAL A 92 2.87 -6.98 -7.18
C VAL A 92 1.48 -7.15 -6.56
N ILE A 93 1.32 -6.86 -5.27
CA ILE A 93 0.02 -6.92 -4.58
C ILE A 93 -0.95 -5.91 -5.18
N ALA A 94 -0.50 -4.68 -5.47
CA ALA A 94 -1.29 -3.65 -6.12
C ALA A 94 -1.82 -4.15 -7.47
N GLY A 95 -0.98 -4.80 -8.29
CA GLY A 95 -1.40 -5.39 -9.56
C GLY A 95 -2.43 -6.52 -9.42
N MET A 96 -2.43 -7.26 -8.32
CA MET A 96 -3.46 -8.27 -8.02
C MET A 96 -4.76 -7.67 -7.50
N VAL A 97 -4.68 -6.57 -6.74
CA VAL A 97 -5.83 -5.89 -6.13
C VAL A 97 -6.55 -5.01 -7.13
N GLU A 98 -5.83 -4.29 -7.99
CA GLU A 98 -6.35 -3.36 -8.99
C GLU A 98 -7.57 -3.91 -9.79
N PRO A 99 -7.53 -5.11 -10.39
CA PRO A 99 -8.67 -5.64 -11.16
C PRO A 99 -9.89 -6.01 -10.31
N ARG A 100 -9.78 -5.99 -8.98
CA ARG A 100 -10.88 -6.19 -8.03
C ARG A 100 -11.43 -4.87 -7.51
N LEU A 101 -10.78 -3.75 -7.80
CA LEU A 101 -11.22 -2.42 -7.41
C LEU A 101 -12.30 -1.91 -8.37
N PRO A 102 -13.18 -1.01 -7.91
CA PRO A 102 -14.10 -0.32 -8.81
C PRO A 102 -13.34 0.51 -9.85
N GLU A 103 -14.00 0.73 -10.99
CA GLU A 103 -13.53 1.63 -12.03
C GLU A 103 -13.33 3.05 -11.46
N LEU A 104 -12.34 3.78 -12.01
CA LEU A 104 -12.15 5.18 -11.65
C LEU A 104 -13.36 6.00 -12.15
N PRO A 105 -13.89 6.93 -11.33
CA PRO A 105 -15.03 7.77 -11.71
C PRO A 105 -14.69 8.81 -12.79
#